data_AF-A0A9Q1LNC5-F1
#
_entry.id   AF-A0A9Q1LNC5-F1
#
_cell.length_a   1.000
_cell.length_b   1.000
_cell.length_c   1.000
_cell.angle_alpha   90.00
_cell.angle_beta   90.00
_cell.angle_gamma   90.00
#
_symmetry.space_group_name_H-M   'P 1'
#
loop_
_entity.id
_entity.type
_entity.pdbx_description
1 polymer ?
#
loop_
_entity_poly.entity_id
_entity_poly.type
_entity_poly.pdbx_seq_one_letter_code
_entity_poly.pdbx_strand_id
1 'polypeptide(L)'
;MPYNPKDHWVLIVFNMKKNEVFYLDPLGKAPDTDLERLLNIGMQMFITTVGQRQKWAYSTMVKYVKAPLQLGGTECGYCVMQFMKELMLGPTLMTNLFLRQTHVLTRGT
;
A
#
# COMPACT_ATOMS: atom_id res chain seq x y z
N MET A 1 6.96 5.63 -1.54
CA MET A 1 8.31 5.04 -1.53
C MET A 1 8.31 3.83 -2.44
N PRO A 2 8.92 3.90 -3.64
CA PRO A 2 9.23 2.69 -4.41
C PRO A 2 10.23 1.83 -3.62
N TYR A 3 10.02 0.52 -3.59
CA TYR A 3 10.88 -0.45 -2.91
C TYR A 3 11.12 -1.64 -3.82
N ASN A 4 12.34 -2.19 -3.78
CA ASN A 4 12.75 -3.33 -4.60
C ASN A 4 13.57 -4.30 -3.74
N PRO A 5 12.98 -5.39 -3.23
CA PRO A 5 13.70 -6.34 -2.40
C PRO A 5 14.69 -7.19 -3.22
N LYS A 6 14.33 -7.65 -4.43
CA LYS A 6 15.07 -8.66 -5.21
C LYS A 6 14.67 -8.72 -6.71
N ASP A 7 14.55 -7.59 -7.39
CA ASP A 7 14.11 -7.44 -8.80
C ASP A 7 12.60 -7.27 -9.03
N HIS A 8 11.86 -6.86 -8.00
CA HIS A 8 10.44 -6.57 -8.13
C HIS A 8 10.09 -5.24 -7.49
N TRP A 9 9.64 -4.27 -8.30
CA TRP A 9 9.26 -2.96 -7.80
C TRP A 9 7.84 -2.95 -7.24
N VAL A 10 7.71 -2.45 -6.01
CA VAL A 10 6.44 -2.21 -5.33
C VAL A 10 6.38 -0.77 -4.83
N LEU A 11 5.18 -0.27 -4.53
CA LEU A 11 4.99 1.08 -4.00
C LEU A 11 4.36 1.04 -2.60
N ILE A 12 5.03 1.68 -1.66
CA ILE A 12 4.54 1.92 -0.30
C ILE A 12 4.11 3.37 -0.18
N VAL A 13 2.87 3.62 0.25
CA VAL A 13 2.32 4.98 0.47
C VAL A 13 1.97 5.13 1.94
N PHE A 14 2.55 6.15 2.57
CA PHE A 14 2.32 6.44 3.97
C PHE A 14 1.26 7.53 4.13
N ASN A 15 0.21 7.24 4.89
CA ASN A 15 -0.74 8.24 5.37
C ASN A 15 -0.49 8.51 6.84
N MET A 16 0.46 9.42 7.09
CA MET A 16 0.92 9.79 8.44
C MET A 16 -0.14 10.48 9.30
N LYS A 17 -1.23 10.99 8.69
CA LYS A 17 -2.36 11.57 9.43
C LYS A 17 -3.23 10.51 10.08
N LYS A 18 -3.40 9.36 9.42
CA LYS A 18 -4.20 8.23 9.91
C LYS A 18 -3.36 7.06 10.44
N ASN A 19 -2.04 7.17 10.36
CA ASN A 19 -1.09 6.10 10.61
C ASN A 19 -1.39 4.85 9.78
N GLU A 20 -1.74 5.04 8.51
CA GLU A 20 -2.00 3.94 7.58
C GLU A 20 -0.85 3.82 6.59
N VAL A 21 -0.59 2.59 6.16
CA VAL A 21 0.35 2.28 5.08
C VAL A 21 -0.43 1.56 3.98
N PHE A 22 -0.34 2.05 2.76
CA PHE A 22 -0.89 1.37 1.60
C PHE A 22 0.24 0.70 0.84
N TYR A 23 0.05 -0.58 0.54
CA TYR A 23 0.98 -1.39 -0.20
C TYR A 23 0.37 -1.73 -1.56
N LEU A 24 1.05 -1.33 -2.62
CA LEU A 24 0.67 -1.55 -4.01
C LEU A 24 1.72 -2.43 -4.67
N ASP A 25 1.26 -3.57 -5.16
CA ASP A 25 2.10 -4.56 -5.81
C ASP A 25 1.57 -4.84 -7.23
N PRO A 26 2.37 -4.56 -8.28
CA PRO A 26 2.00 -4.89 -9.66
C PRO A 26 1.72 -6.39 -9.90
N LEU A 27 2.24 -7.29 -9.08
CA LEU A 27 1.95 -8.73 -9.12
C LEU A 27 0.84 -9.15 -8.14
N GLY A 28 0.33 -8.22 -7.32
CA GLY A 28 -0.70 -8.50 -6.33
C GLY A 28 -0.26 -9.47 -5.22
N LYS A 29 1.04 -9.61 -4.96
CA LYS A 29 1.57 -10.46 -3.89
C LYS A 29 1.46 -9.74 -2.54
N ALA A 30 1.65 -10.48 -1.45
CA ALA A 30 1.81 -9.89 -0.14
C ALA A 30 3.23 -9.31 0.03
N PRO A 31 3.44 -8.33 0.93
CA PRO A 31 4.76 -7.87 1.33
C PRO A 31 5.66 -9.01 1.78
N ASP A 32 6.96 -8.91 1.52
CA ASP A 32 7.93 -9.81 2.12
C ASP A 32 8.14 -9.51 3.62
N THR A 33 8.71 -10.47 4.34
CA THR A 33 8.91 -10.40 5.79
C THR A 33 9.86 -9.28 6.22
N ASP A 34 10.83 -8.92 5.38
CA ASP A 34 11.79 -7.86 5.69
C ASP A 34 11.10 -6.49 5.58
N LEU A 35 10.25 -6.30 4.57
CA LEU A 35 9.41 -5.12 4.44
C LEU A 35 8.41 -5.01 5.60
N GLU A 36 7.75 -6.10 5.99
CA GLU A 36 6.86 -6.10 7.17
C GLU A 36 7.61 -5.66 8.44
N ARG A 37 8.81 -6.20 8.67
CA ARG A 37 9.65 -5.83 9.81
C ARG A 37 10.05 -4.35 9.75
N LEU A 38 10.44 -3.84 8.59
CA LEU A 38 10.81 -2.44 8.39
C LEU A 38 9.63 -1.51 8.67
N LEU A 39 8.43 -1.85 8.19
CA LEU A 39 7.21 -1.07 8.45
C LEU A 39 6.86 -1.07 9.94
N ASN A 40 6.96 -2.22 10.60
CA ASN A 40 6.73 -2.33 12.04
C ASN A 40 7.64 -1.41 12.85
N ILE A 41 8.94 -1.48 12.60
CA ILE A 41 9.93 -0.65 13.31
C ILE A 41 9.71 0.83 12.98
N GLY A 42 9.61 1.17 11.70
CA GLY A 42 9.48 2.56 11.23
C GLY A 42 8.22 3.26 11.76
N MET A 43 7.06 2.62 11.65
CA MET A 43 5.79 3.20 12.08
C MET A 43 5.67 3.28 13.60
N GLN A 44 6.16 2.26 14.32
CA GLN A 44 6.19 2.30 15.79
C GLN A 44 7.09 3.45 16.29
N MET A 45 8.27 3.64 15.69
CA MET A 45 9.14 4.77 16.03
C MET A 45 8.46 6.10 15.72
N PHE A 46 7.90 6.26 14.51
CA PHE A 46 7.23 7.50 14.13
C PHE A 46 6.13 7.90 15.12
N ILE A 47 5.16 7.02 15.36
CA ILE A 47 4.02 7.25 16.24
C ILE A 47 4.48 7.65 17.65
N THR A 48 5.51 6.96 18.16
CA THR A 48 6.09 7.25 19.48
C THR A 48 6.76 8.62 19.49
N THR A 49 7.57 8.95 18.48
CA THR A 49 8.29 10.23 18.39
C THR A 49 7.34 11.42 18.28
N VAL A 50 6.21 11.29 17.58
CA VAL A 50 5.20 12.36 17.49
C VAL A 50 4.24 12.40 18.68
N GLY A 51 4.42 11.54 19.69
CA GLY A 51 3.62 11.54 20.93
C GLY A 51 2.16 11.13 20.73
N GLN A 52 1.84 10.39 19.66
CA GLN A 52 0.47 9.94 19.42
C GLN A 52 0.09 8.79 20.37
N ARG A 53 -1.17 8.79 20.83
CA ARG A 53 -1.70 7.75 21.74
C ARG A 53 -2.02 6.42 21.06
N GLN A 54 -2.26 6.45 19.74
CA GLN A 54 -2.57 5.26 18.95
C GLN A 54 -1.38 4.31 18.97
N LYS A 55 -1.61 3.00 19.15
CA LYS A 55 -0.56 1.98 18.97
C LYS A 55 -0.51 1.54 17.53
N TRP A 56 0.70 1.32 16.99
CA TRP A 56 0.87 0.68 15.70
C TRP A 56 0.32 -0.76 15.73
N ALA A 57 -0.46 -1.14 14.71
CA ALA A 57 -0.94 -2.51 14.53
C ALA A 57 -0.94 -2.87 13.03
N TYR A 58 0.07 -3.63 12.61
CA TYR A 58 0.30 -3.96 11.19
C TYR A 58 -0.95 -4.52 10.49
N SER A 59 -1.61 -5.50 11.12
CA SER A 59 -2.75 -6.22 10.54
C SER A 59 -3.95 -5.34 10.19
N THR A 60 -4.12 -4.20 10.85
CA THR A 60 -5.24 -3.28 10.61
C THR A 60 -4.82 -2.00 9.91
N MET A 61 -3.56 -1.59 10.05
CA MET A 61 -3.05 -0.30 9.56
C MET A 61 -2.31 -0.42 8.22
N VAL A 62 -1.94 -1.62 7.80
CA VAL A 62 -1.46 -1.89 6.44
C VAL A 62 -2.62 -2.30 5.55
N LYS A 63 -2.76 -1.64 4.40
CA LYS A 63 -3.82 -1.85 3.42
C LYS A 63 -3.23 -2.35 2.11
N TYR A 64 -3.63 -3.55 1.70
CA TYR A 64 -3.28 -4.10 0.40
C TYR A 64 -4.22 -3.56 -0.67
N VAL A 65 -3.67 -2.86 -1.65
CA VAL A 65 -4.44 -2.16 -2.67
C VAL A 65 -4.52 -3.02 -3.92
N LYS A 66 -5.73 -3.20 -4.45
CA LYS A 66 -5.92 -3.82 -5.76
C LYS A 66 -5.56 -2.80 -6.83
N ALA A 67 -4.33 -2.88 -7.33
CA ALA A 67 -3.85 -2.07 -8.43
C ALA A 67 -3.93 -2.85 -9.77
N PRO A 68 -3.86 -2.16 -10.92
CA PRO A 68 -3.68 -2.84 -12.20
C PRO A 68 -2.48 -3.79 -12.15
N LEU A 69 -2.72 -5.05 -12.48
CA LEU A 69 -1.68 -6.07 -12.48
C LEU A 69 -0.79 -5.91 -13.71
N GLN A 70 0.51 -6.12 -13.54
CA GLN A 70 1.41 -6.27 -14.69
C GLN A 70 1.03 -7.53 -15.47
N LEU A 71 1.09 -7.45 -16.80
CA LEU A 71 0.76 -8.57 -17.67
C LEU A 71 1.99 -9.44 -17.96
N GLY A 72 3.17 -8.82 -18.06
CA GLY A 72 4.45 -9.50 -18.27
C GLY A 72 5.27 -9.62 -16.98
N GLY A 73 6.57 -9.88 -17.13
CA GLY A 73 7.50 -10.07 -16.01
C GLY A 73 8.37 -8.87 -15.66
N THR A 74 8.35 -7.78 -16.46
CA THR A 74 9.38 -6.72 -16.40
C THR A 74 8.81 -5.31 -16.17
N GLU A 75 7.48 -5.19 -16.14
CA GLU A 75 6.76 -3.92 -16.15
C GLU A 75 6.55 -3.36 -14.74
N CYS A 76 7.00 -4.06 -13.68
CA CYS A 76 6.77 -3.66 -12.28
C CYS A 76 7.17 -2.20 -12.00
N GLY A 77 8.32 -1.75 -12.51
CA GLY A 77 8.78 -0.37 -12.37
C GLY A 77 7.88 0.64 -13.09
N TYR A 78 7.40 0.29 -14.29
CA TYR A 78 6.45 1.11 -15.05
C TYR A 78 5.10 1.21 -14.33
N CYS A 79 4.58 0.10 -13.82
CA CYS A 79 3.36 0.06 -13.00
C CYS A 79 3.50 0.95 -11.76
N VAL A 80 4.62 0.89 -11.05
CA VAL A 80 4.89 1.75 -9.88
C VAL A 80 4.90 3.24 -10.25
N MET A 81 5.50 3.62 -11.38
CA MET A 81 5.43 5.02 -11.88
C MET A 81 4.01 5.43 -12.25
N GLN A 82 3.24 4.54 -12.89
CA GLN A 82 1.83 4.77 -13.20
C GLN A 82 1.01 4.96 -11.92
N PHE A 83 1.22 4.13 -10.89
CA PHE A 83 0.56 4.31 -9.58
C PHE A 83 0.87 5.69 -9.01
N MET A 84 2.15 6.10 -8.98
CA MET A 84 2.54 7.43 -8.49
C MET A 84 1.89 8.58 -9.28
N LYS A 85 1.80 8.47 -10.61
CA LYS A 85 1.08 9.41 -11.45
C LYS A 85 -0.40 9.49 -11.07
N GLU A 86 -1.04 8.35 -10.85
CA GLU A 86 -2.44 8.28 -10.43
C GLU A 86 -2.68 8.88 -9.03
N LEU A 87 -1.75 8.70 -8.08
CA LEU A 87 -1.81 9.34 -6.76
C LEU A 87 -1.82 10.89 -6.87
N MET A 88 -1.06 11.45 -7.81
CA MET A 88 -0.94 12.91 -8.00
C MET A 88 -2.17 13.53 -8.66
N LEU A 89 -2.87 12.77 -9.51
CA LEU A 89 -4.06 13.25 -10.21
C LEU A 89 -5.31 13.36 -9.32
N GLY A 90 -5.22 12.95 -8.06
CA GLY A 90 -6.11 13.38 -6.99
C GLY A 90 -7.03 12.30 -6.39
N PRO A 91 -7.82 12.67 -5.37
CA PRO A 91 -8.57 11.73 -4.52
C PRO A 91 -9.61 10.89 -5.26
N THR A 92 -10.15 11.37 -6.39
CA THR A 92 -11.17 10.67 -7.17
C THR A 92 -10.62 9.45 -7.91
N LEU A 93 -9.35 9.48 -8.33
CA LEU A 93 -8.69 8.33 -8.96
C LEU A 93 -8.17 7.34 -7.90
N MET A 94 -7.67 7.88 -6.77
CA MET A 94 -7.42 7.11 -5.55
C MET A 94 -8.65 6.28 -5.18
N THR A 95 -9.83 6.89 -5.20
CA THR A 95 -11.11 6.21 -4.92
C THR A 95 -11.33 4.98 -5.81
N ASN A 96 -10.86 4.96 -7.06
CA ASN A 96 -10.98 3.80 -7.94
C ASN A 96 -9.93 2.70 -7.66
N LEU A 97 -8.71 3.07 -7.24
CA LEU A 97 -7.68 2.13 -6.78
C LEU A 97 -8.00 1.55 -5.38
N PHE A 98 -8.65 2.33 -4.51
CA PHE A 98 -8.92 1.97 -3.11
C PHE A 98 -10.37 1.50 -2.84
N LEU A 99 -11.41 1.90 -3.60
CA LEU A 99 -12.83 1.58 -3.33
C LEU A 99 -13.48 0.50 -4.22
N ARG A 100 -12.74 -0.29 -5.02
CA ARG A 100 -13.33 -1.51 -5.64
C ARG A 100 -13.70 -2.62 -4.64
N GLN A 101 -13.92 -2.31 -3.35
CA GLN A 101 -14.29 -3.29 -2.31
C GLN A 101 -15.29 -2.81 -1.24
N THR A 102 -16.25 -1.91 -1.55
CA THR A 102 -17.43 -1.75 -0.66
C THR A 102 -18.76 -2.20 -1.26
N HIS A 103 -18.80 -2.78 -2.47
CA HIS A 103 -20.08 -3.18 -3.09
C HIS A 103 -20.18 -4.63 -3.59
N VAL A 104 -19.30 -5.54 -3.18
CA VAL A 104 -19.51 -6.97 -3.46
C VAL A 104 -19.22 -7.79 -2.22
N LEU A 105 -20.10 -7.72 -1.21
CA LEU A 105 -20.33 -8.75 -0.18
C LEU A 105 -21.63 -8.43 0.60
N THR A 106 -22.73 -8.14 -0.09
CA THR A 106 -24.09 -8.27 0.43
C THR A 106 -25.03 -8.71 -0.68
N ARG A 107 -24.92 -9.97 -1.10
CA ARG A 107 -26.00 -10.75 -1.73
C ARG A 107 -25.52 -12.19 -1.90
N GLY A 108 -26.11 -13.07 -1.12
CA GLY A 108 -25.85 -14.51 -1.13
C GLY A 108 -26.54 -15.11 0.08
N THR A 109 -27.81 -15.45 -0.15
CA THR A 109 -28.77 -16.20 0.67
C THR A 109 -28.19 -17.22 1.63
#